data_AF-A0A7C2KIU3-F1
#
_entry.id   AF-A0A7C2KIU3-F1
#
_cell.length_a   1.000
_cell.length_b   1.000
_cell.length_c   1.000
_cell.angle_alpha   90.00
_cell.angle_beta   90.00
_cell.angle_gamma   90.00
#
_symmetry.space_group_name_H-M   'P 1'
#
loop_
_entity.id
_entity.type
_entity.pdbx_description
1 polymer ?
#
loop_
_entity_poly.entity_id
_entity_poly.type
_entity_poly.pdbx_seq_one_letter_code
_entity_poly.pdbx_strand_id
1 'polypeptide(L)' 'MSIETDKILESVENVPSLPISVSRILEITQDPYASPNDLNKLISLDPILTGKVLKLVNSAYFSLSTKVNSIVKAIILLG' A
#
# COMPACT_ATOMS: atom_id res chain seq x y z
N MET A 1 -18.27 36.26 -17.28
CA MET A 1 -17.50 35.06 -17.65
C MET A 1 -17.07 34.39 -16.35
N SER A 2 -17.99 33.63 -15.74
CA SER A 2 -17.78 32.98 -14.45
C SER A 2 -17.04 31.67 -14.71
N ILE A 3 -15.72 31.69 -14.61
CA ILE A 3 -14.88 30.54 -14.92
C ILE A 3 -14.95 29.56 -13.74
N GLU A 4 -15.58 28.40 -14.00
CA GLU A 4 -15.22 27.05 -13.53
C GLU A 4 -14.87 26.81 -12.04
N THR A 5 -15.42 27.57 -11.08
CA THR A 5 -15.24 27.23 -9.66
C THR A 5 -16.02 25.97 -9.25
N ASP A 6 -17.24 25.77 -9.78
CA ASP A 6 -18.07 24.61 -9.43
C ASP A 6 -17.46 23.28 -9.89
N LYS A 7 -16.82 23.27 -11.06
CA LYS A 7 -16.21 22.07 -11.66
C LYS A 7 -14.98 21.58 -10.89
N ILE A 8 -14.22 22.51 -10.30
CA ILE A 8 -13.09 22.19 -9.43
C ILE A 8 -13.60 21.62 -8.10
N LEU A 9 -14.67 22.18 -7.54
CA LEU A 9 -15.26 21.71 -6.28
C LEU A 9 -15.80 20.28 -6.40
N GLU A 10 -16.52 19.97 -7.49
CA GLU A 10 -17.06 18.63 -7.77
C GLU A 10 -15.95 17.57 -7.93
N SER A 11 -14.77 18.00 -8.40
CA SER A 11 -13.58 17.14 -8.53
C SER A 11 -12.91 16.85 -7.18
N VAL A 12 -13.03 17.77 -6.21
CA VAL A 12 -12.47 17.63 -4.86
C VAL A 12 -13.36 16.74 -3.98
N GLU A 13 -14.68 16.83 -4.11
CA GLU A 13 -15.63 15.97 -3.36
C GLU A 13 -15.50 14.49 -3.71
N ASN A 14 -15.06 14.17 -4.93
CA ASN A 14 -14.88 12.81 -5.42
C ASN A 14 -13.47 12.25 -5.19
N VAL A 15 -12.57 12.98 -4.51
CA VAL A 15 -11.26 12.41 -4.14
C VAL A 15 -11.49 11.48 -2.96
N PRO A 16 -11.42 10.14 -3.13
CA PRO A 16 -11.48 9.25 -1.99
C PRO A 16 -10.34 9.65 -1.06
N SER A 17 -10.68 9.96 0.19
CA SER A 17 -9.69 10.26 1.22
C SER A 17 -8.74 9.06 1.24
N LEU A 18 -7.49 9.26 0.85
CA LEU A 18 -6.52 8.18 0.85
C LEU A 18 -6.41 7.71 2.31
N PRO A 19 -6.69 6.44 2.63
CA PRO A 19 -6.65 5.98 4.01
C PRO A 19 -5.29 6.33 4.62
N ILE A 20 -5.27 6.82 5.85
CA ILE A 20 -4.05 7.25 6.55
C ILE A 20 -2.94 6.20 6.46
N SER A 21 -3.31 4.92 6.51
CA SER A 21 -2.42 3.77 6.32
C SER A 21 -1.66 3.81 4.99
N VAL A 22 -2.32 4.18 3.88
CA VAL A 22 -1.68 4.24 2.55
C VAL A 22 -0.68 5.40 2.49
N SER A 23 -1.04 6.57 3.01
CA SER A 23 -0.11 7.72 3.08
C SER A 23 1.14 7.38 3.89
N ARG A 24 0.97 6.71 5.03
CA ARG A 24 2.10 6.26 5.86
C ARG A 24 2.95 5.17 5.19
N ILE A 25 2.34 4.26 4.44
CA ILE A 25 3.09 3.28 3.62
C ILE A 25 3.95 4.02 2.60
N LEU A 26 3.37 4.98 1.87
CA LEU A 26 4.09 5.75 0.86
C LEU A 26 5.27 6.53 1.46
N GLU A 27 5.08 7.13 2.64
CA GLU A 27 6.17 7.79 3.38
C GLU A 27 7.29 6.81 3.72
N ILE A 28 6.98 5.64 4.29
CA ILE A 28 7.99 4.64 4.67
C ILE A 28 8.73 4.11 3.44
N THR A 29 8.04 3.87 2.31
CA THR A 29 8.68 3.38 1.08
C THR A 29 9.60 4.40 0.41
N GLN A 30 9.47 5.69 0.75
CA GLN A 30 10.32 6.76 0.22
C GLN A 30 11.51 7.06 1.12
N ASP A 31 11.56 6.51 2.34
CA ASP A 31 12.65 6.72 3.28
C ASP A 31 13.77 5.68 3.06
N PRO A 32 14.99 6.10 2.65
CA PRO A 32 16.11 5.19 2.43
C PRO A 32 16.63 4.52 3.71
N TYR A 33 16.21 4.99 4.89
CA TYR A 33 16.57 4.40 6.18
C TYR A 33 15.47 3.50 6.76
N ALA A 34 14.33 3.39 6.09
CA ALA A 34 13.23 2.55 6.55
C ALA A 34 13.61 1.06 6.50
N SER A 35 13.16 0.33 7.52
CA SER A 35 13.31 -1.12 7.54
C SER A 35 12.05 -1.82 7.02
N PRO A 36 12.15 -3.04 6.47
CA PRO A 36 10.99 -3.87 6.15
C PRO A 36 10.06 -4.09 7.36
N ASN A 37 10.61 -4.01 8.58
CA ASN A 37 9.83 -4.17 9.80
C ASN A 37 8.91 -2.96 10.06
N ASP A 38 9.25 -1.76 9.57
CA ASP A 38 8.40 -0.59 9.72
C ASP A 38 7.16 -0.69 8.83
N LEU A 39 7.34 -1.20 7.61
CA LEU A 39 6.21 -1.54 6.73
C LEU A 39 5.38 -2.69 7.31
N ASN A 40 6.03 -3.72 7.88
CA ASN A 40 5.36 -4.85 8.51
C ASN A 40 4.43 -4.41 9.66
N LYS A 41 4.86 -3.50 10.53
CA LYS A 41 4.02 -2.96 11.62
C LYS A 41 2.74 -2.34 11.06
N LEU A 42 2.82 -1.63 9.95
CA LEU A 42 1.68 -0.92 9.38
C LEU A 42 0.75 -1.86 8.60
N ILE A 43 1.30 -2.74 7.78
CA ILE A 43 0.53 -3.70 6.97
C ILE A 43 -0.18 -4.72 7.87
N SER A 44 0.50 -5.20 8.93
CA SER A 44 -0.06 -6.21 9.82
C SER A 44 -1.26 -5.73 10.65
N LEU A 45 -1.45 -4.41 10.78
CA LEU A 45 -2.62 -3.83 11.46
C LEU A 45 -3.89 -3.86 10.60
N ASP A 46 -3.74 -4.04 9.28
CA ASP A 46 -4.85 -4.14 8.34
C ASP A 46 -4.90 -5.57 7.73
N PRO A 47 -5.85 -6.42 8.18
CA PRO A 47 -6.00 -7.78 7.65
C PRO A 47 -6.31 -7.83 6.15
N ILE A 48 -7.02 -6.83 5.61
CA ILE A 48 -7.36 -6.78 4.18
C ILE A 48 -6.08 -6.52 3.39
N LEU A 49 -5.26 -5.55 3.82
CA LEU A 49 -4.00 -5.25 3.17
C LEU A 49 -3.00 -6.41 3.30
N THR A 50 -2.89 -6.99 4.49
CA THR A 50 -2.11 -8.21 4.76
C THR A 50 -2.47 -9.32 3.77
N GLY A 51 -3.76 -9.61 3.60
CA GLY A 51 -4.24 -10.62 2.66
C GLY A 51 -3.90 -10.29 1.20
N LYS A 52 -4.03 -9.02 0.79
CA LYS A 52 -3.67 -8.56 -0.55
C LYS A 52 -2.19 -8.72 -0.84
N VAL A 53 -1.32 -8.34 0.10
CA VAL A 53 0.14 -8.48 -0.02
C VAL A 53 0.55 -9.96 -0.14
N LEU A 54 0.04 -10.82 0.73
CA LEU A 54 0.32 -12.25 0.66
C LEU A 54 -0.20 -12.88 -0.64
N LYS A 55 -1.39 -12.48 -1.10
CA LYS A 55 -1.94 -12.97 -2.37
C LYS A 55 -1.09 -12.55 -3.57
N LEU A 56 -0.59 -11.30 -3.57
CA LEU A 56 0.28 -10.78 -4.61
C LEU A 56 1.60 -11.55 -4.68
N VAL A 57 2.28 -11.72 -3.55
CA VAL A 57 3.57 -12.43 -3.49
C VAL A 57 3.43 -13.91 -3.82
N ASN A 58 2.31 -14.53 -3.46
CA ASN A 58 2.02 -15.92 -3.83
C ASN A 58 1.44 -16.09 -5.23
N SER A 59 1.39 -15.03 -6.05
CA SER A 59 0.93 -15.13 -7.43
C SER A 59 1.97 -15.81 -8.32
N ALA A 60 1.52 -16.27 -9.50
CA ALA A 60 2.40 -16.89 -10.49
C ALA A 60 3.56 -15.97 -10.93
N TYR A 61 3.41 -14.65 -10.78
CA TYR A 61 4.45 -13.67 -11.11
C TYR A 61 5.78 -13.95 -10.40
N PHE A 62 5.73 -14.32 -9.11
CA PHE A 62 6.93 -14.59 -8.31
C PHE A 62 7.46 -16.02 -8.45
N SER A 63 6.74 -16.92 -9.15
CA SER A 63 7.17 -18.30 -9.45
C SER A 63 7.75 -19.06 -8.24
N LEU A 64 7.13 -18.90 -7.07
CA LEU A 64 7.63 -19.45 -5.82
C LEU A 64 7.37 -20.96 -5.72
N SER A 65 8.38 -21.72 -5.29
CA SER A 65 8.27 -23.16 -5.02
C SER A 65 7.43 -23.48 -3.79
N THR A 66 7.35 -22.55 -2.82
CA THR A 66 6.56 -22.68 -1.59
C THR A 66 5.81 -21.39 -1.30
N LYS A 67 4.60 -21.52 -0.72
CA LYS A 67 3.81 -20.35 -0.32
C LYS A 67 4.50 -19.54 0.79
N VAL A 68 4.42 -18.23 0.68
CA VAL A 68 4.85 -17.25 1.68
C VAL A 68 3.71 -16.98 2.65
N ASN A 69 3.97 -17.12 3.94
CA ASN A 69 3.04 -16.89 5.03
C ASN A 69 3.50 -15.80 6.01
N SER A 70 4.65 -15.17 5.76
CA SER A 70 5.22 -14.10 6.57
C SER A 70 5.17 -12.79 5.80
N ILE A 71 4.64 -11.74 6.44
CA ILE A 71 4.58 -10.40 5.85
C ILE A 71 5.97 -9.81 5.66
N VAL A 72 6.88 -9.99 6.63
CA VAL A 72 8.27 -9.54 6.48
C VAL A 72 8.94 -10.18 5.26
N LYS A 73 8.75 -11.50 5.07
CA LYS A 73 9.27 -12.20 3.89
C LYS A 73 8.61 -11.70 2.59
N ALA A 74 7.31 -11.42 2.62
CA ALA A 74 6.58 -10.88 1.49
C ALA A 74 7.11 -9.49 1.09
N ILE A 75 7.35 -8.60 2.05
CA ILE A 75 7.92 -7.26 1.82
C ILE A 75 9.31 -7.37 1.20
N ILE A 76 10.19 -8.23 1.73
CA ILE A 76 11.54 -8.44 1.18
C ILE A 76 11.50 -8.95 -0.27
N LEU A 77 10.52 -9.78 -0.63
CA LEU A 77 10.35 -10.28 -1.99
C LEU A 77 9.80 -9.22 -2.96
N LEU A 78 9.06 -8.22 -2.46
CA LEU A 78 8.52 -7.15 -3.28
C LEU A 78 9.59 -6.14 -3.72
N GLY A 79 10.60 -5.93 -2.88
CA GLY A 79 11.64 -4.91 -3.10
C GLY A 79 11.24 -3.57 -2.53
#